data_AF-A0A1F8N6I7-F1
#
_entry.id   AF-A0A1F8N6I7-F1
#
_cell.length_a   1.000
_cell.length_b   1.000
_cell.length_c   1.000
_cell.angle_alpha   90.00
_cell.angle_beta   90.00
_cell.angle_gamma   90.00
#
_symmetry.space_group_name_H-M   'P 1'
#
loop_
_entity.id
_entity.type
_entity.pdbx_description
1 polymer ?
#
loop_
_entity_poly.entity_id
_entity_poly.type
_entity_poly.pdbx_seq_one_letter_code
_entity_poly.pdbx_strand_id
1 'polypeptide(L)'
;MLQRIIQRMTRIISLNTEVYHEIEHDPKATIEAALIVLVTSFMASLGAAIGSGRFIHAFLLRFVVGILLNWLLWSYATLLIGTRFFGGQAKFDGMLRTLGYANAPQVLGILSVFSCLGSLISLVTWALSLIAGFLAIRETLDLSTEKAILTVAIGWVVVLVVNILLWNVL
;
A
#
# COMPACT_ATOMS: atom_id res chain seq x y z
N MET A 1 -7.10 7.68 18.02
CA MET A 1 -6.43 7.45 16.72
C MET A 1 -6.42 5.97 16.39
N LEU A 2 -5.75 5.13 17.20
CA LEU A 2 -5.67 3.68 16.98
C LEU A 2 -7.03 2.97 16.79
N GLN A 3 -8.06 3.30 17.59
CA GLN A 3 -9.40 2.71 17.41
C GLN A 3 -10.01 2.98 16.02
N ARG A 4 -9.80 4.18 15.46
CA ARG A 4 -10.27 4.53 14.11
C ARG A 4 -9.50 3.77 13.04
N ILE A 5 -8.17 3.67 13.20
CA ILE A 5 -7.33 2.87 12.31
C ILE A 5 -7.84 1.43 12.31
N ILE A 6 -8.00 0.79 13.48
CA ILE A 6 -8.50 -0.58 13.60
C ILE A 6 -9.88 -0.74 12.95
N GLN A 7 -10.82 0.17 13.22
CA GLN A 7 -12.15 0.12 12.61
C GLN A 7 -12.08 0.18 11.08
N ARG A 8 -11.26 1.08 10.52
CA ARG A 8 -11.04 1.20 9.07
C ARG A 8 -10.38 -0.04 8.49
N MET A 9 -9.34 -0.56 9.15
CA MET A 9 -8.66 -1.79 8.74
C MET A 9 -9.61 -2.98 8.70
N THR A 10 -10.43 -3.17 9.74
CA THR A 10 -11.42 -4.25 9.78
C THR A 10 -12.38 -4.16 8.61
N ARG A 11 -12.89 -2.95 8.28
CA ARG A 11 -13.77 -2.76 7.10
C ARG A 11 -13.06 -3.03 5.78
N ILE A 12 -11.79 -2.64 5.64
CA ILE A 12 -10.96 -2.96 4.46
C ILE A 12 -10.83 -4.47 4.29
N ILE A 13 -10.57 -5.20 5.38
CA ILE A 13 -10.46 -6.66 5.38
C ILE A 13 -11.80 -7.33 5.07
N SER A 14 -12.90 -6.75 5.57
CA SER A 14 -14.27 -7.16 5.21
C SER A 14 -14.68 -6.74 3.79
N LEU A 15 -13.77 -6.18 2.98
CA LEU A 15 -13.99 -5.74 1.61
C LEU A 15 -15.13 -4.71 1.46
N ASN A 16 -15.41 -3.95 2.52
CA ASN A 16 -16.37 -2.85 2.46
C ASN A 16 -15.71 -1.68 1.72
N THR A 17 -16.25 -1.31 0.57
CA THR A 17 -15.70 -0.25 -0.30
C THR A 17 -15.96 1.16 0.20
N GLU A 18 -17.01 1.39 1.01
CA GLU A 18 -17.35 2.71 1.56
C GLU A 18 -16.23 3.28 2.44
N VAL A 19 -15.37 2.42 2.99
CA VAL A 19 -14.20 2.85 3.76
C VAL A 19 -13.25 3.72 2.96
N TYR A 20 -13.12 3.49 1.66
CA TYR A 20 -12.16 4.22 0.82
C TYR A 20 -12.62 5.67 0.64
N HIS A 21 -13.92 5.90 0.41
CA HIS A 21 -14.47 7.26 0.34
C HIS A 21 -14.35 7.99 1.69
N GLU A 22 -14.58 7.31 2.82
CA GLU A 22 -14.39 7.92 4.15
C GLU A 22 -12.93 8.34 4.37
N ILE A 23 -11.98 7.47 4.01
CA ILE A 23 -10.54 7.73 4.11
C ILE A 23 -10.16 8.88 3.18
N GLU A 24 -10.65 8.88 1.94
CA GLU A 24 -10.40 9.94 0.95
C GLU A 24 -10.88 11.32 1.42
N HIS A 25 -11.99 11.39 2.17
CA HIS A 25 -12.54 12.65 2.65
C HIS A 25 -11.99 13.10 4.02
N ASP A 26 -11.19 12.28 4.70
CA ASP A 26 -10.59 12.61 6.00
C ASP A 26 -9.10 13.01 5.86
N PRO A 27 -8.75 14.30 6.00
CA PRO A 27 -7.36 14.75 5.89
C PRO A 27 -6.45 14.18 6.99
N LYS A 28 -7.02 13.79 8.13
CA LYS A 28 -6.24 13.19 9.24
C LYS A 28 -5.78 11.77 8.89
N ALA A 29 -6.43 11.13 7.92
CA ALA A 29 -6.10 9.78 7.48
C ALA A 29 -4.73 9.69 6.78
N THR A 30 -4.16 10.80 6.29
CA THR A 30 -2.83 10.80 5.66
C THR A 30 -1.72 10.41 6.63
N ILE A 31 -1.77 10.93 7.87
CA ILE A 31 -0.80 10.58 8.92
C ILE A 31 -1.00 9.12 9.34
N GLU A 32 -2.25 8.67 9.43
CA GLU A 32 -2.57 7.27 9.73
C GLU A 32 -2.04 6.32 8.66
N ALA A 33 -2.23 6.67 7.38
CA ALA A 33 -1.74 5.92 6.23
C ALA A 33 -0.20 5.84 6.20
N ALA A 34 0.49 6.95 6.48
CA ALA A 34 1.94 6.96 6.57
C ALA A 34 2.45 6.04 7.70
N LEU A 35 1.80 6.05 8.87
CA LEU A 35 2.13 5.13 9.97
C LEU A 35 1.92 3.66 9.57
N ILE A 36 0.83 3.33 8.88
CA ILE A 36 0.57 1.97 8.38
C ILE A 36 1.68 1.55 7.40
N VAL A 37 2.05 2.39 6.44
CA VAL A 37 3.11 2.12 5.46
C VAL A 37 4.47 1.91 6.16
N LEU A 38 4.78 2.74 7.16
CA LEU A 38 6.02 2.60 7.95
C LEU A 38 6.05 1.27 8.71
N VAL A 39 4.97 0.94 9.42
CA VAL A 39 4.87 -0.30 10.21
C VAL A 39 4.95 -1.53 9.31
N THR A 40 4.16 -1.56 8.23
CA THR A 40 4.13 -2.70 7.28
C THR A 40 5.48 -2.92 6.63
N SER A 41 6.16 -1.85 6.21
CA SER A 41 7.46 -1.98 5.56
C SER A 41 8.56 -2.38 6.54
N PHE A 42 8.50 -1.90 7.80
CA PHE A 42 9.38 -2.37 8.86
C PHE A 42 9.18 -3.88 9.12
N MET A 43 7.92 -4.34 9.17
CA MET A 43 7.59 -5.75 9.36
C MET A 43 8.09 -6.62 8.21
N ALA A 44 7.87 -6.20 6.97
CA ALA A 44 8.37 -6.90 5.77
C ALA A 44 9.90 -7.03 5.80
N SER A 45 10.59 -5.97 6.27
CA SER A 45 12.05 -5.95 6.38
C SER A 45 12.58 -6.84 7.49
N LEU A 46 11.91 -6.87 8.64
CA LEU A 46 12.24 -7.80 9.72
C LEU A 46 12.09 -9.25 9.24
N GLY A 47 11.01 -9.57 8.52
CA GLY A 47 10.82 -10.89 7.91
C GLY A 47 11.97 -11.26 6.96
N ALA A 48 12.37 -10.34 6.09
CA ALA A 48 13.51 -10.54 5.17
C ALA A 48 14.85 -10.68 5.92
N ALA A 49 15.08 -9.91 6.98
CA ALA A 49 16.30 -9.92 7.77
C ALA A 49 16.47 -11.23 8.57
N ILE A 50 15.39 -11.72 9.19
CA ILE A 50 15.38 -13.00 9.90
C ILE A 50 15.65 -14.17 8.93
N GLY A 51 15.16 -14.08 7.70
CA GLY A 51 15.41 -15.10 6.66
C GLY A 51 16.80 -15.04 6.00
N SER A 52 17.53 -13.93 6.09
CA SER A 52 18.79 -13.72 5.34
C SER A 52 20.02 -13.38 6.19
N GLY A 53 19.87 -13.18 7.50
CA GLY A 53 20.98 -13.02 8.47
C GLY A 53 21.82 -11.74 8.34
N ARG A 54 21.47 -10.82 7.43
CA ARG A 54 22.23 -9.59 7.18
C ARG A 54 21.47 -8.38 7.74
N PHE A 55 21.81 -7.97 8.97
CA PHE A 55 21.26 -6.77 9.57
C PHE A 55 22.11 -5.55 9.20
N ILE A 56 21.56 -4.57 8.48
CA ILE A 56 22.30 -3.36 8.08
C ILE A 56 21.67 -2.12 8.71
N HIS A 57 22.28 -1.64 9.79
CA HIS A 57 21.87 -0.42 10.52
C HIS A 57 21.99 0.87 9.69
N ALA A 58 22.85 0.91 8.67
CA ALA A 58 22.95 2.03 7.72
C ALA A 58 21.82 2.03 6.66
N PHE A 59 21.06 0.94 6.55
CA PHE A 59 19.99 0.78 5.57
C PHE A 59 18.72 1.49 6.04
N LEU A 60 18.42 1.47 7.34
CA LEU A 60 17.12 1.87 7.91
C LEU A 60 16.68 3.31 7.58
N LEU A 61 17.59 4.30 7.61
CA LEU A 61 17.24 5.70 7.29
C LEU A 61 16.99 5.93 5.79
N ARG A 62 17.87 5.42 4.92
CA ARG A 62 17.64 5.43 3.45
C ARG A 62 16.41 4.60 3.07
N PHE A 63 16.13 3.56 3.84
CA PHE A 63 15.03 2.64 3.62
C PHE A 63 13.68 3.27 3.98
N VAL A 64 13.55 3.95 5.12
CA VAL A 64 12.32 4.67 5.49
C VAL A 64 11.97 5.75 4.46
N VAL A 65 12.95 6.55 4.05
CA VAL A 65 12.76 7.56 3.00
C VAL A 65 12.41 6.88 1.68
N GLY A 66 13.10 5.80 1.30
CA GLY A 66 12.83 5.03 0.09
C GLY A 66 11.42 4.43 0.05
N ILE A 67 10.92 3.89 1.17
CA ILE A 67 9.57 3.35 1.30
C ILE A 67 8.53 4.44 1.08
N LEU A 68 8.67 5.56 1.81
CA LEU A 68 7.71 6.66 1.71
C LEU A 68 7.74 7.24 0.31
N LEU A 69 8.92 7.45 -0.28
CA LEU A 69 9.05 7.89 -1.67
C LEU A 69 8.44 6.90 -2.66
N ASN A 70 8.64 5.59 -2.47
CA ASN A 70 8.04 4.57 -3.32
C ASN A 70 6.51 4.53 -3.19
N TRP A 71 5.98 4.73 -1.98
CA TRP A 71 4.54 4.88 -1.77
C TRP A 71 3.99 6.15 -2.44
N LEU A 72 4.68 7.28 -2.30
CA LEU A 72 4.33 8.52 -2.99
C LEU A 72 4.37 8.35 -4.52
N LEU A 73 5.43 7.71 -5.02
CA LEU A 73 5.61 7.40 -6.44
C LEU A 73 4.48 6.49 -6.94
N TRP A 74 4.14 5.44 -6.18
CA TRP A 74 3.05 4.53 -6.49
C TRP A 74 1.72 5.26 -6.57
N SER A 75 1.37 6.02 -5.54
CA SER A 75 0.13 6.80 -5.50
C SER A 75 0.06 7.87 -6.59
N TYR A 76 1.18 8.49 -6.94
CA TYR A 76 1.24 9.46 -8.02
C TYR A 76 1.10 8.80 -9.40
N ALA A 77 1.82 7.69 -9.62
CA ALA A 77 1.77 6.96 -10.88
C ALA A 77 0.36 6.42 -11.16
N THR A 78 -0.27 5.76 -10.18
CA THR A 78 -1.64 5.23 -10.33
C THR A 78 -2.66 6.35 -10.52
N LEU A 79 -2.53 7.47 -9.81
CA LEU A 79 -3.36 8.66 -10.03
C LEU A 79 -3.21 9.17 -11.46
N LEU A 80 -1.97 9.41 -11.91
CA LEU A 80 -1.71 9.98 -13.22
C LEU A 80 -2.23 9.06 -14.33
N ILE A 81 -2.00 7.76 -14.21
CA ILE A 81 -2.49 6.77 -15.18
C ILE A 81 -4.02 6.72 -15.17
N GLY A 82 -4.63 6.58 -14.00
CA GLY A 82 -6.08 6.46 -13.84
C GLY A 82 -6.83 7.71 -14.32
N THR A 83 -6.33 8.90 -13.99
CA THR A 83 -6.94 10.17 -14.43
C THR A 83 -6.70 10.45 -15.91
N ARG A 84 -5.47 10.27 -16.43
CA ARG A 84 -5.12 10.65 -17.81
C ARG A 84 -5.61 9.66 -18.86
N PHE A 85 -5.52 8.36 -18.60
CA PHE A 85 -5.85 7.33 -19.58
C PHE A 85 -7.26 6.78 -19.42
N PHE A 86 -7.80 6.78 -18.19
CA PHE A 86 -9.07 6.12 -17.89
C PHE A 86 -10.19 7.06 -17.45
N GLY A 87 -9.89 8.35 -17.29
CA GLY A 87 -10.85 9.41 -16.96
C GLY A 87 -11.28 9.42 -15.48
N GLY A 88 -10.48 8.82 -14.59
CA GLY A 88 -10.77 8.81 -13.16
C GLY A 88 -10.75 10.21 -12.54
N GLN A 89 -11.49 10.39 -11.45
CA GLN A 89 -11.59 11.67 -10.75
C GLN A 89 -11.11 11.50 -9.31
N ALA A 90 -9.86 11.85 -9.05
CA ALA A 90 -9.30 11.81 -7.69
C ALA A 90 -8.32 12.95 -7.47
N LYS A 91 -8.15 13.34 -6.21
CA LYS A 91 -7.03 14.19 -5.79
C LYS A 91 -5.86 13.34 -5.32
N PHE A 92 -4.64 13.83 -5.52
CA PHE A 92 -3.44 13.16 -5.06
C PHE A 92 -3.47 12.81 -3.58
N ASP A 93 -3.90 13.74 -2.72
CA ASP A 93 -3.98 13.51 -1.28
C ASP A 93 -4.93 12.36 -0.94
N GLY A 94 -6.06 12.26 -1.65
CA GLY A 94 -7.04 11.18 -1.51
C GLY A 94 -6.46 9.83 -1.88
N MET A 95 -5.87 9.74 -3.07
CA MET A 95 -5.21 8.53 -3.57
C MET A 95 -4.05 8.08 -2.67
N LEU A 96 -3.26 9.03 -2.16
CA LEU A 96 -2.14 8.74 -1.28
C LEU A 96 -2.62 7.99 -0.03
N ARG A 97 -3.59 8.55 0.70
CA ARG A 97 -4.06 7.97 1.96
C ARG A 97 -4.87 6.69 1.78
N THR A 98 -5.69 6.55 0.74
CA THR A 98 -6.43 5.30 0.47
C THR A 98 -5.47 4.15 0.11
N LEU A 99 -4.46 4.40 -0.72
CA LEU A 99 -3.42 3.41 -1.02
C LEU A 99 -2.52 3.09 0.18
N GLY A 100 -2.23 4.07 1.05
CA GLY A 100 -1.49 3.77 2.28
C GLY A 100 -2.28 2.85 3.20
N TYR A 101 -3.59 3.08 3.33
CA TYR A 101 -4.51 2.19 4.04
C TYR A 101 -4.68 0.81 3.39
N ALA A 102 -4.52 0.70 2.06
CA ALA A 102 -4.55 -0.59 1.37
C ALA A 102 -3.42 -1.54 1.81
N ASN A 103 -2.35 -1.03 2.42
CA ASN A 103 -1.30 -1.85 3.02
C ASN A 103 -1.68 -2.41 4.40
N ALA A 104 -2.77 -1.96 5.01
CA ALA A 104 -3.22 -2.40 6.33
C ALA A 104 -3.27 -3.93 6.53
N PRO A 105 -3.73 -4.75 5.56
CA PRO A 105 -3.77 -6.19 5.74
C PRO A 105 -2.38 -6.80 5.97
N GLN A 106 -1.30 -6.21 5.46
CA GLN A 106 0.08 -6.65 5.75
C GLN A 106 0.46 -6.51 7.22
N VAL A 107 -0.16 -5.60 7.99
CA VAL A 107 0.08 -5.47 9.43
C VAL A 107 -0.30 -6.77 10.15
N LEU A 108 -1.36 -7.45 9.71
CA LEU A 108 -1.76 -8.76 10.24
C LEU A 108 -0.74 -9.85 9.96
N GLY A 109 0.15 -9.63 8.98
CA GLY A 109 1.29 -10.49 8.72
C GLY A 109 2.18 -10.68 9.94
N ILE A 110 2.20 -9.78 10.93
CA ILE A 110 2.95 -9.98 12.18
C ILE A 110 2.52 -11.25 12.93
N LEU A 111 1.24 -11.63 12.84
CA LEU A 111 0.71 -12.82 13.50
C LEU A 111 1.32 -14.10 12.92
N SER A 112 1.86 -14.04 11.70
CA SER A 112 2.59 -15.16 11.08
C SER A 112 3.86 -15.53 11.82
N VAL A 113 4.50 -14.59 12.53
CA VAL A 113 5.76 -14.83 13.24
C VAL A 113 5.56 -15.76 14.44
N PHE A 114 4.39 -15.70 15.07
CA PHE A 114 4.08 -16.48 16.28
C PHE A 114 3.42 -17.83 16.00
N SER A 115 2.83 -18.00 14.81
CA SER A 115 2.08 -19.21 14.46
C SER A 115 2.89 -20.14 13.55
N CYS A 116 2.85 -21.45 13.82
CA CYS A 116 3.39 -22.48 12.91
C CYS A 116 2.75 -22.41 11.48
N LEU A 117 1.58 -21.76 11.35
CA LEU A 117 0.91 -21.46 10.08
C LEU A 117 1.37 -20.14 9.42
N GLY A 118 2.56 -19.64 9.75
CA GLY A 118 3.03 -18.34 9.27
C GLY A 118 3.00 -18.16 7.76
N SER A 119 3.31 -19.22 6.99
CA SER A 119 3.25 -19.21 5.52
C SER A 119 1.83 -18.99 4.99
N LEU A 120 0.83 -19.61 5.60
CA LEU A 120 -0.57 -19.46 5.20
C LEU A 120 -1.10 -18.06 5.52
N ILE A 121 -0.76 -17.53 6.70
CA ILE A 121 -1.15 -16.16 7.08
C ILE A 121 -0.51 -15.16 6.11
N SER A 122 0.77 -15.32 5.79
CA SER A 122 1.46 -14.44 4.83
C SER A 122 0.84 -14.49 3.43
N LEU A 123 0.38 -15.66 2.98
CA LEU A 123 -0.29 -15.80 1.68
C LEU A 123 -1.63 -15.05 1.68
N VAL A 124 -2.42 -15.21 2.74
CA VAL A 124 -3.74 -14.57 2.89
C VAL A 124 -3.61 -13.05 2.99
N THR A 125 -2.66 -12.54 3.77
CA THR A 125 -2.45 -11.09 3.92
C THR A 125 -1.91 -10.45 2.64
N TRP A 126 -1.07 -11.17 1.90
CA TRP A 126 -0.62 -10.73 0.57
C TRP A 126 -1.78 -10.64 -0.42
N ALA A 127 -2.60 -11.69 -0.52
CA ALA A 127 -3.78 -11.69 -1.39
C ALA A 127 -4.78 -10.58 -1.00
N LEU A 128 -5.05 -10.41 0.30
CA LEU A 128 -5.91 -9.33 0.80
C LEU A 128 -5.36 -7.95 0.48
N SER A 129 -4.04 -7.76 0.53
CA SER A 129 -3.43 -6.46 0.20
C SER A 129 -3.55 -6.13 -1.28
N LEU A 130 -3.47 -7.13 -2.16
CA LEU A 130 -3.72 -6.93 -3.58
C LEU A 130 -5.18 -6.53 -3.84
N ILE A 131 -6.12 -7.22 -3.21
CA ILE A 131 -7.54 -6.90 -3.33
C ILE A 131 -7.81 -5.49 -2.77
N ALA A 132 -7.25 -5.17 -1.60
CA ALA A 132 -7.40 -3.85 -0.99
C ALA A 132 -6.77 -2.74 -1.86
N GLY A 133 -5.60 -2.99 -2.46
CA GLY A 133 -4.96 -2.04 -3.37
C GLY A 133 -5.79 -1.79 -4.63
N PHE A 134 -6.34 -2.85 -5.21
CA PHE A 134 -7.25 -2.76 -6.35
C PHE A 134 -8.51 -1.97 -6.01
N LEU A 135 -9.18 -2.30 -4.89
CA LEU A 135 -10.38 -1.59 -4.44
C LEU A 135 -10.07 -0.13 -4.10
N ALA A 136 -8.96 0.16 -3.44
CA ALA A 136 -8.54 1.54 -3.17
C ALA A 136 -8.43 2.35 -4.46
N ILE A 137 -7.76 1.83 -5.49
CA ILE A 137 -7.61 2.53 -6.78
C ILE A 137 -8.95 2.69 -7.49
N ARG A 138 -9.75 1.63 -7.53
CA ARG A 138 -11.07 1.63 -8.18
C ARG A 138 -12.01 2.66 -7.56
N GLU A 139 -12.17 2.61 -6.24
CA GLU A 139 -13.12 3.44 -5.50
C GLU A 139 -12.61 4.89 -5.38
N THR A 140 -11.30 5.11 -5.28
CA THR A 140 -10.77 6.49 -5.18
C THR A 140 -10.82 7.21 -6.52
N LEU A 141 -10.66 6.52 -7.65
CA LEU A 141 -10.71 7.13 -8.99
C LEU A 141 -12.10 7.05 -9.64
N ASP A 142 -13.09 6.46 -8.97
CA ASP A 142 -14.42 6.16 -9.53
C ASP A 142 -14.35 5.41 -10.87
N LEU A 143 -13.45 4.41 -10.95
CA LEU A 143 -13.23 3.62 -12.17
C LEU A 143 -14.11 2.37 -12.22
N SER A 144 -14.43 1.92 -13.44
CA SER A 144 -14.94 0.57 -13.65
C SER A 144 -13.87 -0.48 -13.34
N THR A 145 -14.28 -1.70 -13.00
CA THR A 145 -13.38 -2.81 -12.65
C THR A 145 -12.30 -3.04 -13.71
N GLU A 146 -12.68 -3.01 -14.99
CA GLU A 146 -11.77 -3.21 -16.13
C GLU A 146 -10.69 -2.13 -16.19
N LYS A 147 -11.10 -0.86 -16.07
CA LYS A 147 -10.18 0.29 -16.09
C LYS A 147 -9.27 0.30 -14.87
N ALA A 148 -9.78 -0.10 -13.71
CA ALA A 148 -8.99 -0.21 -12.49
C ALA A 148 -7.92 -1.31 -12.62
N ILE A 149 -8.25 -2.48 -13.20
CA ILE A 149 -7.27 -3.55 -13.45
C ILE A 149 -6.15 -3.04 -14.36
N LEU A 150 -6.50 -2.37 -15.47
CA LEU A 150 -5.52 -1.80 -16.39
C LEU A 150 -4.67 -0.72 -15.73
N THR A 151 -5.27 0.14 -14.90
CA THR A 151 -4.55 1.18 -14.14
C THR A 151 -3.53 0.56 -13.19
N VAL A 152 -3.91 -0.48 -12.46
CA VAL A 152 -3.00 -1.23 -11.56
C VAL A 152 -1.86 -1.87 -12.36
N ALA A 153 -2.18 -2.55 -13.46
CA ALA A 153 -1.19 -3.24 -14.27
C ALA A 153 -0.16 -2.27 -14.88
N ILE A 154 -0.63 -1.17 -15.48
CA ILE A 154 0.24 -0.14 -16.07
C ILE A 154 1.05 0.56 -14.96
N GLY A 155 0.41 0.87 -13.82
CA GLY A 155 1.07 1.47 -12.66
C GLY A 155 2.23 0.60 -12.17
N TRP A 156 2.03 -0.71 -12.11
CA TRP A 156 3.06 -1.67 -11.76
C TRP A 156 4.26 -1.63 -12.69
N VAL A 157 4.02 -1.64 -14.00
CA VAL A 157 5.07 -1.55 -15.02
C VAL A 157 5.85 -0.23 -14.91
N VAL A 158 5.13 0.90 -14.76
CA VAL A 158 5.77 2.22 -14.65
C VAL A 158 6.66 2.31 -13.41
N VAL A 159 6.14 1.91 -12.25
CA VAL A 159 6.92 1.96 -11.00
C VAL A 159 8.10 0.97 -11.03
N LEU A 160 7.94 -0.18 -11.68
CA LEU A 160 9.05 -1.12 -11.87
C LEU A 160 10.16 -0.49 -12.71
N VAL A 161 9.84 0.13 -13.85
CA VAL A 161 10.82 0.80 -14.72
C VAL A 161 11.52 1.93 -13.97
N VAL A 162 10.78 2.77 -13.25
CA VAL A 162 11.36 3.86 -12.45
C VAL A 162 12.30 3.31 -11.38
N ASN A 163 11.89 2.27 -10.66
CA ASN A 163 12.75 1.64 -9.65
C ASN A 163 14.03 1.08 -10.27
N ILE A 164 13.97 0.38 -11.41
CA ILE A 164 15.18 -0.12 -12.10
C ILE A 164 16.12 1.05 -12.46
N LEU A 165 15.59 2.14 -13.00
CA LEU A 165 16.39 3.30 -13.36
C LEU A 165 17.05 3.94 -12.13
N LEU A 166 16.32 4.10 -11.03
CA LEU A 166 16.84 4.63 -9.78
C LEU A 166 17.98 3.77 -9.21
N TRP A 167 17.81 2.45 -9.23
CA TRP A 167 18.83 1.50 -8.75
C TRP A 167 20.09 1.48 -9.63
N ASN A 168 19.99 1.80 -10.91
CA ASN A 168 21.15 1.89 -11.81
C ASN A 168 21.93 3.21 -11.67
N VAL A 169 21.30 4.25 -11.10
CA VAL A 169 21.89 5.60 -10.96
C VAL A 169 22.52 5.82 -9.57
N LEU A 170 22.08 5.08 -8.55
CA LEU A 170 22.57 5.13 -7.16
C LEU A 170 23.66 4.10 -6.86
#